data_AF-A0A959B1F3-F1
#
_entry.id   AF-A0A959B1F3-F1
#
_cell.length_a   1.000
_cell.length_b   1.000
_cell.length_c   1.000
_cell.angle_alpha   90.00
_cell.angle_beta   90.00
_cell.angle_gamma   90.00
#
_symmetry.space_group_name_H-M   'P 1'
#
loop_
_entity.id
_entity.type
_entity.pdbx_description
1 polymer ?
#
loop_
_entity_poly.entity_id
_entity_poly.type
_entity_poly.pdbx_seq_one_letter_code
_entity_poly.pdbx_strand_id
1 'polypeptide(L)'
;MKLLRSLPADKGFFDIYALLIKVIRKSKTAAQIVSGLTEIGIIYAIAYQSIQPILPQYAFYIAGIVAVIFTIVIEGGLRVVTPLSVDAILFKRYQGLHLPMTVAIFLVTIVLLIASGLLSFQNSGEIVEAVTPQAEKQNTNSIDSTYQAEIGRLQATFSTDSAMVASRYNNLITTTNEAYRGKVEATRRKLQTYINREARTGSSYASRKDREQENIAQLEAGRGEAIAALETAKNEELAALHNGFKEQLQQAHRKHETAATGVMSANNEAEIERQDKVSSYGGKLGYFTLVCLFIFIAANVLDRIHHKGSGIRETVDVSQYDISPHWLTNAREAFRERLNHLLQSRIKAFADATPPAPLPEQKAELYDPTQIANVTITLMIDSNGGQEGNIIYLQPKRRKIGFKQPTQDHGKTATTPDTESVQAQQNKCAIKDTAKEPYESEDLRHLKQRLKMYKKRLGSHEQKKLSAERKGEKVSRKTLNAIENNRQWVQHYTGLISQLTSNI
;
A
#
# COMPACT_ATOMS: atom_id res chain seq x y z
N MET A 1 31.37 21.32 6.20
CA MET A 1 32.27 22.21 5.45
C MET A 1 31.46 23.41 5.01
N LYS A 2 32.00 24.64 5.13
CA LYS A 2 31.32 25.85 4.64
C LYS A 2 32.03 26.36 3.39
N LEU A 3 31.27 26.64 2.34
CA LEU A 3 31.77 27.28 1.12
C LEU A 3 31.74 28.80 1.32
N LEU A 4 32.91 29.42 1.40
CA LEU A 4 33.07 30.87 1.44
C LEU A 4 33.30 31.38 0.01
N ARG A 5 32.64 32.49 -0.34
CA ARG A 5 32.80 33.14 -1.65
C ARG A 5 33.60 34.41 -1.48
N SER A 6 34.63 34.58 -2.32
CA SER A 6 35.39 35.83 -2.38
C SER A 6 34.54 36.97 -2.95
N LEU A 7 34.98 38.20 -2.71
CA LEU A 7 34.49 39.37 -3.43
C LEU A 7 34.77 39.21 -4.95
N PRO A 8 33.94 39.80 -5.83
CA PRO A 8 34.16 39.75 -7.28
C PRO A 8 35.45 40.49 -7.65
N ALA A 9 36.28 39.87 -8.48
CA ALA A 9 37.52 40.45 -8.97
C ALA A 9 37.27 41.39 -10.17
N ASP A 10 36.30 41.04 -11.01
CA ASP A 10 35.85 41.88 -12.13
C ASP A 10 34.48 42.48 -11.80
N LYS A 11 34.49 43.73 -11.33
CA LYS A 11 33.27 44.46 -10.95
C LYS A 11 32.44 44.87 -12.18
N GLY A 12 33.10 45.19 -13.30
CA GLY A 12 32.40 45.62 -14.52
C GLY A 12 31.54 44.51 -15.10
N PHE A 13 32.08 43.29 -15.16
CA PHE A 13 31.31 42.13 -15.58
C PHE A 13 30.21 41.75 -14.58
N PHE A 14 30.51 41.81 -13.28
CA PHE A 14 29.54 41.47 -12.22
C PHE A 14 28.33 42.41 -12.22
N ASP A 15 28.55 43.73 -12.31
CA ASP A 15 27.48 44.73 -12.20
C ASP A 15 26.48 44.67 -13.37
N ILE A 16 26.96 44.35 -14.59
CA ILE A 16 26.10 44.20 -15.79
C ILE A 16 25.06 43.08 -15.60
N TYR A 17 25.46 41.98 -14.96
CA TYR A 17 24.65 40.77 -14.85
C TYR A 17 24.07 40.51 -13.44
N ALA A 18 24.33 41.39 -12.47
CA ALA A 18 23.94 41.22 -11.07
C ALA A 18 22.41 41.08 -10.84
N LEU A 19 21.59 41.77 -11.64
CA LEU A 19 20.13 41.62 -11.57
C LEU A 19 19.67 40.33 -12.27
N LEU A 20 20.24 40.03 -13.43
CA LEU A 20 19.93 38.83 -14.21
C LEU A 20 20.21 37.55 -13.40
N ILE A 21 21.38 37.47 -12.75
CA ILE A 21 21.79 36.30 -11.97
C ILE A 21 20.85 36.04 -10.77
N LYS A 22 20.34 37.10 -10.15
CA LYS A 22 19.36 36.99 -9.05
C LYS A 22 18.06 36.35 -9.52
N VAL A 23 17.60 36.69 -10.72
CA VAL A 23 16.41 36.09 -11.34
C VAL A 23 16.70 34.65 -11.76
N ILE A 24 17.85 34.38 -12.38
CA ILE A 24 18.26 33.04 -12.81
C ILE A 24 18.32 32.07 -11.63
N ARG A 25 18.89 32.47 -10.48
CA ARG A 25 18.94 31.62 -9.28
C ARG A 25 17.56 31.27 -8.73
N LYS A 26 16.62 32.23 -8.76
CA LYS A 26 15.22 32.00 -8.39
C LYS A 26 14.55 31.04 -9.37
N SER A 27 14.74 31.26 -10.68
CA SER A 27 14.21 30.40 -11.73
C SER A 27 14.72 28.96 -11.61
N LYS A 28 16.03 28.77 -11.38
CA LYS A 28 16.63 27.46 -11.10
C LYS A 28 15.92 26.73 -9.96
N THR A 29 15.68 27.43 -8.84
CA THR A 29 15.05 26.82 -7.67
C THR A 29 13.57 26.54 -7.91
N ALA A 30 12.86 27.43 -8.62
CA ALA A 30 11.47 27.23 -8.99
C ALA A 30 11.29 26.03 -9.95
N ALA A 31 12.10 25.95 -10.99
CA ALA A 31 12.10 24.81 -11.92
C ALA A 31 12.37 23.50 -11.21
N GLN A 32 13.29 23.51 -10.23
CA GLN A 32 13.62 22.34 -9.44
C GLN A 32 12.50 21.93 -8.47
N ILE A 33 11.80 22.89 -7.84
CA ILE A 33 10.64 22.60 -6.99
C ILE A 33 9.52 21.98 -7.81
N VAL A 34 9.23 22.55 -8.99
CA VAL A 34 8.19 22.04 -9.89
C VAL A 34 8.52 20.62 -10.34
N SER A 35 9.75 20.38 -10.80
CA SER A 35 10.25 19.05 -11.19
C SER A 35 10.17 18.04 -10.05
N GLY A 36 10.61 18.42 -8.85
CA GLY A 36 10.54 17.55 -7.67
C GLY A 36 9.11 17.23 -7.24
N LEU A 37 8.17 18.18 -7.31
CA LEU A 37 6.76 17.90 -7.00
C LEU A 37 6.12 16.93 -8.01
N THR A 38 6.43 17.08 -9.30
CA THR A 38 5.96 16.14 -10.31
C THR A 38 6.56 14.76 -10.12
N GLU A 39 7.85 14.67 -9.81
CA GLU A 39 8.55 13.40 -9.59
C GLU A 39 8.04 12.68 -8.32
N ILE A 40 7.73 13.41 -7.24
CA ILE A 40 7.07 12.82 -6.06
C ILE A 40 5.74 12.20 -6.44
N GLY A 41 4.92 12.90 -7.22
CA GLY A 41 3.61 12.39 -7.66
C GLY A 41 3.74 11.10 -8.48
N ILE A 42 4.72 11.06 -9.39
CA ILE A 42 4.98 9.93 -10.28
C ILE A 42 5.45 8.72 -9.49
N ILE A 43 6.50 8.90 -8.69
CA ILE A 43 7.08 7.79 -7.93
C ILE A 43 6.08 7.29 -6.88
N TYR A 44 5.27 8.18 -6.31
CA TYR A 44 4.18 7.78 -5.42
C TYR A 44 3.16 6.90 -6.13
N ALA A 45 2.70 7.26 -7.33
CA ALA A 45 1.71 6.48 -8.08
C ALA A 45 2.22 5.05 -8.38
N ILE A 46 3.44 4.95 -8.92
CA ILE A 46 4.10 3.67 -9.25
C ILE A 46 4.33 2.83 -8.00
N ALA A 47 4.85 3.44 -6.92
CA ALA A 47 5.10 2.74 -5.67
C ALA A 47 3.79 2.28 -5.02
N TYR A 48 2.74 3.10 -5.04
CA TYR A 48 1.44 2.75 -4.51
C TYR A 48 0.84 1.55 -5.25
N GLN A 49 0.86 1.56 -6.58
CA GLN A 49 0.36 0.45 -7.40
C GLN A 49 1.14 -0.85 -7.17
N SER A 50 2.46 -0.75 -6.95
CA SER A 50 3.31 -1.91 -6.68
C SER A 50 3.13 -2.48 -5.26
N ILE A 51 2.88 -1.62 -4.27
CA ILE A 51 2.79 -2.00 -2.85
C ILE A 51 1.37 -2.39 -2.45
N GLN A 52 0.34 -1.81 -3.07
CA GLN A 52 -1.06 -2.05 -2.72
C GLN A 52 -1.45 -3.55 -2.70
N PRO A 53 -1.01 -4.39 -3.65
CA PRO A 53 -1.31 -5.82 -3.63
C PRO A 53 -0.62 -6.58 -2.48
N ILE A 54 0.51 -6.07 -1.98
CA ILE A 54 1.37 -6.75 -0.99
C ILE A 54 1.00 -6.33 0.44
N LEU A 55 0.87 -5.02 0.67
CA LEU A 55 0.64 -4.42 2.00
C LEU A 55 -0.44 -3.33 1.94
N PRO A 56 -1.72 -3.67 1.75
CA PRO A 56 -2.78 -2.70 1.48
C PRO A 56 -2.98 -1.68 2.60
N GLN A 57 -2.80 -2.07 3.88
CA GLN A 57 -2.98 -1.17 5.02
C GLN A 57 -1.87 -0.10 5.13
N TYR A 58 -0.67 -0.38 4.62
CA TYR A 58 0.49 0.52 4.72
C TYR A 58 0.92 1.12 3.38
N ALA A 59 0.31 0.70 2.27
CA ALA A 59 0.69 1.11 0.91
C ALA A 59 0.77 2.63 0.74
N PHE A 60 -0.19 3.37 1.30
CA PHE A 60 -0.19 4.84 1.25
C PHE A 60 1.08 5.44 1.89
N TYR A 61 1.44 4.99 3.10
CA TYR A 61 2.57 5.54 3.84
C TYR A 61 3.91 5.12 3.24
N ILE A 62 4.05 3.85 2.86
CA ILE A 62 5.29 3.32 2.28
C ILE A 62 5.54 3.97 0.91
N ALA A 63 4.52 4.09 0.06
CA ALA A 63 4.64 4.78 -1.23
C ALA A 63 5.07 6.24 -1.06
N GLY A 64 4.52 6.95 -0.06
CA GLY A 64 4.93 8.32 0.26
C GLY A 64 6.40 8.44 0.67
N ILE A 65 6.89 7.52 1.50
CA ILE A 65 8.29 7.50 1.94
C ILE A 65 9.22 7.20 0.76
N VAL A 66 8.88 6.20 -0.07
CA VAL A 66 9.64 5.83 -1.26
C VAL A 66 9.72 7.01 -2.24
N ALA A 67 8.60 7.68 -2.50
CA ALA A 67 8.56 8.84 -3.38
C ALA A 67 9.52 9.95 -2.92
N VAL A 68 9.46 10.32 -1.64
CA VAL A 68 10.33 11.38 -1.10
C VAL A 68 11.82 10.99 -1.18
N ILE A 69 12.17 9.75 -0.83
CA ILE A 69 13.57 9.30 -0.85
C ILE A 69 14.13 9.31 -2.27
N PHE A 70 13.40 8.74 -3.24
CA PHE A 70 13.88 8.70 -4.62
C PHE A 70 13.96 10.09 -5.25
N THR A 71 12.98 10.97 -5.01
CA THR A 71 13.07 12.36 -5.49
C THR A 71 14.27 13.08 -4.88
N ILE A 72 14.58 12.88 -3.59
CA ILE A 72 15.78 13.49 -2.98
C ILE A 72 17.05 12.98 -3.68
N VAL A 73 17.12 11.70 -4.04
CA VAL A 73 18.27 11.14 -4.77
C VAL A 73 18.41 11.78 -6.15
N ILE A 74 17.31 11.91 -6.89
CA ILE A 74 17.34 12.42 -8.27
C ILE A 74 17.54 13.94 -8.28
N GLU A 75 16.65 14.70 -7.66
CA GLU A 75 16.70 16.16 -7.62
C GLU A 75 17.90 16.68 -6.80
N GLY A 76 18.15 16.07 -5.63
CA GLY A 76 19.30 16.42 -4.80
C GLY A 76 20.61 16.09 -5.51
N GLY A 77 20.67 14.95 -6.21
CA GLY A 77 21.79 14.58 -7.07
C GLY A 77 22.03 15.63 -8.14
N LEU A 78 21.03 15.94 -8.98
CA LEU A 78 21.12 16.95 -10.04
C LEU A 78 21.54 18.33 -9.51
N ARG A 79 21.04 18.73 -8.33
CA ARG A 79 21.43 20.01 -7.71
C ARG A 79 22.94 20.14 -7.49
N VAL A 80 23.62 19.02 -7.23
CA VAL A 80 25.04 18.95 -6.92
C VAL A 80 25.86 18.65 -8.17
N VAL A 81 25.49 17.64 -8.96
CA VAL A 81 26.33 17.17 -10.07
C VAL A 81 26.26 18.07 -11.30
N THR A 82 25.09 18.64 -11.63
CA THR A 82 24.94 19.53 -12.80
C THR A 82 25.86 20.76 -12.75
N PRO A 83 25.94 21.54 -11.65
CA PRO A 83 26.87 22.66 -11.60
C PRO A 83 28.34 22.22 -11.66
N LEU A 84 28.69 21.04 -11.13
CA LEU A 84 30.05 20.49 -11.20
C LEU A 84 30.43 20.07 -12.63
N SER A 85 29.50 19.51 -13.40
CA SER A 85 29.70 19.24 -14.83
C SER A 85 29.98 20.52 -15.62
N VAL A 86 29.23 21.59 -15.34
CA VAL A 86 29.47 22.90 -15.98
C VAL A 86 30.84 23.46 -15.58
N ASP A 87 31.20 23.37 -14.30
CA ASP A 87 32.51 23.82 -13.83
C ASP A 87 33.65 23.02 -14.47
N ALA A 88 33.48 21.71 -14.68
CA ALA A 88 34.49 20.90 -15.35
C ALA A 88 34.78 21.39 -16.78
N ILE A 89 33.74 21.80 -17.52
CA ILE A 89 33.89 22.41 -18.85
C ILE A 89 34.53 23.79 -18.75
N LEU A 90 33.97 24.67 -17.92
CA LEU A 90 34.39 26.06 -17.83
C LEU A 90 35.84 26.18 -17.34
N PHE A 91 36.26 25.39 -16.34
CA PHE A 91 37.61 25.43 -15.78
C PHE A 91 38.58 24.46 -16.47
N LYS A 92 38.19 23.83 -17.58
CA LYS A 92 39.02 22.88 -18.36
C LYS A 92 39.66 21.79 -17.48
N ARG A 93 38.87 21.15 -16.61
CA ARG A 93 39.32 20.15 -15.61
C ARG A 93 39.57 18.77 -16.24
N TYR A 94 40.37 18.73 -17.31
CA TYR A 94 40.59 17.55 -18.15
C TYR A 94 41.97 16.90 -17.99
N GLN A 95 42.72 17.26 -16.95
CA GLN A 95 44.09 16.77 -16.72
C GLN A 95 44.24 16.15 -15.33
N GLY A 96 45.09 15.12 -15.23
CA GLY A 96 45.37 14.41 -13.97
C GLY A 96 44.12 13.74 -13.38
N LEU A 97 44.02 13.70 -12.06
CA LEU A 97 42.92 13.06 -11.32
C LEU A 97 41.56 13.75 -11.53
N HIS A 98 41.55 14.97 -12.09
CA HIS A 98 40.32 15.65 -12.45
C HIS A 98 39.61 15.03 -13.66
N LEU A 99 40.34 14.35 -14.56
CA LEU A 99 39.75 13.68 -15.72
C LEU A 99 38.79 12.53 -15.33
N PRO A 100 39.19 11.52 -14.54
CA PRO A 100 38.27 10.45 -14.15
C PRO A 100 37.10 10.97 -13.31
N MET A 101 37.33 11.97 -12.44
CA MET A 101 36.27 12.60 -11.66
C MET A 101 35.25 13.33 -12.56
N THR A 102 35.74 14.05 -13.58
CA THR A 102 34.88 14.72 -14.56
C THR A 102 34.04 13.72 -15.33
N VAL A 103 34.64 12.63 -15.82
CA VAL A 103 33.92 11.56 -16.53
C VAL A 103 32.82 10.96 -15.65
N ALA A 104 33.11 10.66 -14.38
CA ALA A 104 32.13 10.14 -13.45
C ALA A 104 30.97 11.12 -13.19
N ILE A 105 31.28 12.40 -12.95
CA ILE A 105 30.25 13.44 -12.73
C ILE A 105 29.37 13.61 -13.97
N PHE A 106 29.95 13.58 -15.18
CA PHE A 106 29.18 13.64 -16.43
C PHE A 106 28.26 12.43 -16.58
N LEU A 107 28.76 11.22 -16.33
CA LEU A 107 27.97 10.00 -16.42
C LEU A 107 26.77 10.07 -15.46
N VAL A 108 27.02 10.39 -14.18
CA VAL A 108 25.95 10.53 -13.18
C VAL A 108 24.95 11.61 -13.56
N THR A 109 25.42 12.76 -14.07
CA THR A 109 24.53 13.84 -14.51
C THR A 109 23.65 13.40 -15.67
N ILE A 110 24.20 12.69 -16.66
CA ILE A 110 23.43 12.16 -17.79
C ILE A 110 22.41 11.15 -17.31
N VAL A 111 22.80 10.20 -16.45
CA VAL A 111 21.88 9.18 -15.90
C VAL A 111 20.74 9.83 -15.13
N LEU A 112 21.02 10.82 -14.27
CA LEU A 112 19.98 11.50 -13.51
C LEU A 112 19.06 12.36 -14.39
N LEU A 113 19.60 13.03 -15.41
CA LEU A 113 18.79 13.81 -16.36
C LEU A 113 17.89 12.90 -17.19
N ILE A 114 18.41 11.76 -17.66
CA ILE A 114 17.63 10.76 -18.41
C ILE A 114 16.56 10.15 -17.51
N ALA A 115 16.92 9.74 -16.29
CA ALA A 115 15.98 9.17 -15.33
C ALA A 115 14.84 10.14 -15.02
N SER A 116 15.18 11.39 -14.67
CA SER A 116 14.20 12.45 -14.40
C SER A 116 13.31 12.73 -15.62
N GLY A 117 13.89 12.85 -16.81
CA GLY A 117 13.15 13.10 -18.05
C GLY A 117 12.22 11.95 -18.46
N LEU A 118 12.69 10.71 -18.40
CA LEU A 118 11.90 9.52 -18.72
C LEU A 118 10.78 9.30 -17.71
N LEU A 119 11.09 9.37 -16.41
CA LEU A 119 10.09 9.25 -15.36
C LEU A 119 9.00 10.30 -15.55
N SER A 120 9.40 11.55 -15.80
CA SER A 120 8.46 12.66 -15.97
C SER A 120 7.59 12.52 -17.23
N PHE A 121 8.16 12.07 -18.35
CA PHE A 121 7.41 11.97 -19.60
C PHE A 121 6.49 10.75 -19.65
N GLN A 122 7.02 9.56 -19.34
CA GLN A 122 6.27 8.30 -19.49
C GLN A 122 5.14 8.19 -18.46
N ASN A 123 5.37 8.66 -17.24
CA ASN A 123 4.44 8.43 -16.13
C ASN A 123 3.56 9.65 -15.80
N SER A 124 3.70 10.74 -16.55
CA SER A 124 2.78 11.89 -16.46
C SER A 124 1.33 11.51 -16.72
N GLY A 125 1.09 10.52 -17.58
CA GLY A 125 -0.23 9.94 -17.85
C GLY A 125 -0.86 9.29 -16.61
N GLU A 126 -0.07 8.61 -15.78
CA GLU A 126 -0.57 7.92 -14.58
C GLU A 126 -1.07 8.91 -13.51
N ILE A 127 -0.39 10.05 -13.33
CA ILE A 127 -0.89 11.12 -12.43
C ILE A 127 -2.23 11.62 -12.91
N VAL A 128 -2.32 11.92 -14.21
CA VAL A 128 -3.55 12.47 -14.79
C VAL A 128 -4.66 11.44 -14.71
N GLU A 129 -4.38 10.17 -14.95
CA GLU A 129 -5.33 9.08 -14.76
C GLU A 129 -5.85 9.02 -13.31
N ALA A 130 -4.96 9.11 -12.32
CA ALA A 130 -5.34 9.05 -10.91
C ALA A 130 -6.22 10.23 -10.46
N VAL A 131 -6.10 11.39 -11.10
CA VAL A 131 -6.85 12.62 -10.75
C VAL A 131 -8.07 12.82 -11.65
N THR A 132 -8.11 12.20 -12.83
CA THR A 132 -9.25 12.29 -13.75
C THR A 132 -10.40 11.44 -13.19
N PRO A 133 -11.62 12.01 -13.06
CA PRO A 133 -12.79 11.24 -12.62
C PRO A 133 -12.99 9.99 -13.48
N GLN A 134 -13.37 8.89 -12.84
CA GLN A 134 -13.77 7.68 -13.56
C GLN A 134 -14.96 7.97 -14.47
N ALA A 135 -15.00 7.32 -15.64
CA ALA A 135 -16.12 7.44 -16.56
C ALA A 135 -17.41 6.96 -15.88
N GLU A 136 -18.48 7.75 -15.96
CA GLU A 136 -19.78 7.37 -15.43
C GLU A 136 -20.37 6.27 -16.31
N LYS A 137 -20.34 5.03 -15.81
CA LYS A 137 -20.86 3.89 -16.54
C LYS A 137 -22.36 3.77 -16.31
N GLN A 138 -23.11 3.70 -17.40
CA GLN A 138 -24.52 3.36 -17.37
C GLN A 138 -24.68 1.88 -17.00
N ASN A 139 -25.69 1.56 -16.20
CA ASN A 139 -26.01 0.19 -15.81
C ASN A 139 -27.04 -0.44 -16.76
N THR A 140 -27.08 -1.77 -16.79
CA THR A 140 -28.07 -2.54 -17.57
C THR A 140 -29.26 -3.00 -16.73
N ASN A 141 -29.31 -2.66 -15.43
CA ASN A 141 -30.29 -3.19 -14.49
C ASN A 141 -31.76 -2.99 -14.93
N SER A 142 -32.08 -1.82 -15.51
CA SER A 142 -33.42 -1.53 -16.04
C SER A 142 -33.74 -2.36 -17.29
N ILE A 143 -32.75 -2.59 -18.15
CA ILE A 143 -32.87 -3.40 -19.37
C ILE A 143 -33.06 -4.87 -18.99
N ASP A 144 -32.25 -5.38 -18.06
CA ASP A 144 -32.29 -6.76 -17.60
C ASP A 144 -33.61 -7.07 -16.88
N SER A 145 -34.07 -6.18 -16.00
CA SER A 145 -35.36 -6.34 -15.32
C SER A 145 -36.55 -6.32 -16.29
N THR A 146 -36.53 -5.44 -17.29
CA THR A 146 -37.58 -5.38 -18.33
C THR A 146 -37.60 -6.66 -19.18
N TYR A 147 -36.42 -7.19 -19.53
CA TYR A 147 -36.30 -8.44 -20.28
C TYR A 147 -36.82 -9.64 -19.49
N GLN A 148 -36.49 -9.76 -18.20
CA GLN A 148 -36.98 -10.84 -17.35
C GLN A 148 -38.51 -10.77 -17.16
N ALA A 149 -39.05 -9.56 -16.97
CA ALA A 149 -40.49 -9.36 -16.89
C ALA A 149 -41.21 -9.77 -18.19
N GLU A 150 -40.62 -9.44 -19.35
CA GLU A 150 -41.17 -9.81 -20.65
C GLU A 150 -41.11 -11.32 -20.90
N ILE A 151 -40.01 -12.00 -20.58
CA ILE A 151 -39.94 -13.48 -20.66
C ILE A 151 -40.99 -14.13 -19.77
N GLY A 152 -41.12 -13.66 -18.52
CA GLY A 152 -42.11 -14.16 -17.59
C GLY A 152 -43.53 -14.01 -18.13
N ARG A 153 -43.85 -12.86 -18.74
CA ARG A 153 -45.13 -12.61 -19.40
C ARG A 153 -45.37 -13.57 -20.57
N LEU A 154 -44.38 -13.76 -21.46
CA LEU A 154 -44.48 -14.66 -22.61
C LEU A 154 -44.71 -16.12 -22.19
N GLN A 155 -44.00 -16.58 -21.16
CA GLN A 155 -44.16 -17.94 -20.62
C GLN A 155 -45.55 -18.13 -19.99
N ALA A 156 -46.05 -17.16 -19.23
CA ALA A 156 -47.37 -17.21 -18.63
C ALA A 156 -48.48 -17.25 -19.69
N THR A 157 -48.38 -16.43 -20.74
CA THR A 157 -49.32 -16.44 -21.87
C THR A 157 -49.31 -17.80 -22.58
N PHE A 158 -48.12 -18.31 -22.95
CA PHE A 158 -48.01 -19.61 -23.62
C PHE A 158 -48.58 -20.76 -22.77
N SER A 159 -48.31 -20.77 -21.46
CA SER A 159 -48.86 -21.78 -20.55
C SER A 159 -50.39 -21.72 -20.46
N THR A 160 -50.96 -20.51 -20.50
CA THR A 160 -52.41 -20.31 -20.43
C THR A 160 -53.08 -20.75 -21.75
N ASP A 161 -52.53 -20.32 -22.88
CA ASP A 161 -53.09 -20.61 -24.21
C ASP A 161 -52.99 -22.10 -24.54
N SER A 162 -51.85 -22.73 -24.25
CA SER A 162 -51.68 -24.18 -24.47
C SER A 162 -52.62 -25.02 -23.61
N ALA A 163 -52.85 -24.63 -22.35
CA ALA A 163 -53.82 -25.29 -21.47
C ALA A 163 -55.26 -25.12 -21.97
N MET A 164 -55.60 -23.93 -22.47
CA MET A 164 -56.93 -23.65 -23.04
C MET A 164 -57.19 -24.48 -24.31
N VAL A 165 -56.22 -24.54 -25.23
CA VAL A 165 -56.30 -25.37 -26.44
C VAL A 165 -56.42 -26.85 -26.09
N ALA A 166 -55.58 -27.34 -25.17
CA ALA A 166 -55.64 -28.74 -24.74
C ALA A 166 -56.99 -29.09 -24.10
N SER A 167 -57.52 -28.23 -23.23
CA SER A 167 -58.84 -28.42 -22.60
C SER A 167 -59.96 -28.43 -23.65
N ARG A 168 -59.95 -27.48 -24.59
CA ARG A 168 -60.96 -27.38 -25.65
C ARG A 168 -61.01 -28.64 -26.52
N TYR A 169 -59.86 -29.13 -27.00
CA TYR A 169 -59.83 -30.34 -27.83
C TYR A 169 -60.14 -31.61 -27.03
N ASN A 170 -59.73 -31.71 -25.76
CA ASN A 170 -60.11 -32.85 -24.93
C ASN A 170 -61.63 -32.90 -24.74
N ASN A 171 -62.30 -31.76 -24.54
CA ASN A 171 -63.75 -31.69 -24.47
C ASN A 171 -64.40 -32.12 -25.81
N LEU A 172 -63.89 -31.63 -26.95
CA LEU A 172 -64.39 -32.01 -28.28
C LEU A 172 -64.22 -33.51 -28.54
N ILE A 173 -63.09 -34.11 -28.17
CA ILE A 173 -62.84 -35.55 -28.29
C ILE A 173 -63.83 -36.33 -27.42
N THR A 174 -64.03 -35.94 -26.17
CA THR A 174 -65.00 -36.59 -25.26
C THR A 174 -66.41 -36.52 -25.81
N THR A 175 -66.88 -35.33 -26.19
CA THR A 175 -68.22 -35.14 -26.76
C THR A 175 -68.40 -35.93 -28.06
N THR A 176 -67.38 -35.98 -28.91
CA THR A 176 -67.41 -36.77 -30.16
C THR A 176 -67.48 -38.27 -29.85
N ASN A 177 -66.67 -38.76 -28.93
CA ASN A 177 -66.69 -40.17 -28.51
C ASN A 177 -68.05 -40.57 -27.92
N GLU A 178 -68.63 -39.73 -27.07
CA GLU A 178 -69.97 -39.93 -26.50
C GLU A 178 -71.06 -39.93 -27.57
N ALA A 179 -70.99 -39.00 -28.54
CA ALA A 179 -71.95 -38.93 -29.64
C ALA A 179 -71.91 -40.19 -30.52
N TYR A 180 -70.71 -40.68 -30.89
CA TYR A 180 -70.57 -41.93 -31.63
C TYR A 180 -70.96 -43.16 -30.81
N ARG A 181 -70.64 -43.19 -29.51
CA ARG A 181 -71.10 -44.25 -28.60
C ARG A 181 -72.62 -44.33 -28.57
N GLY A 182 -73.32 -43.20 -28.45
CA GLY A 182 -74.77 -43.14 -28.50
C GLY A 182 -75.34 -43.69 -29.82
N LYS A 183 -74.71 -43.37 -30.95
CA LYS A 183 -75.08 -43.92 -32.28
C LYS A 183 -74.86 -45.43 -32.36
N VAL A 184 -73.70 -45.93 -31.89
CA VAL A 184 -73.38 -47.37 -31.87
C VAL A 184 -74.36 -48.13 -30.97
N GLU A 185 -74.66 -47.63 -29.78
CA GLU A 185 -75.62 -48.25 -28.87
C GLU A 185 -77.04 -48.28 -29.47
N ALA A 186 -77.46 -47.22 -30.16
CA ALA A 186 -78.74 -47.21 -30.86
C ALA A 186 -78.81 -48.29 -31.96
N THR A 187 -77.73 -48.47 -32.74
CA THR A 187 -77.64 -49.53 -33.76
C THR A 187 -77.56 -50.92 -33.13
N ARG A 188 -76.84 -51.10 -32.01
CA ARG A 188 -76.81 -52.36 -31.25
C ARG A 188 -78.19 -52.76 -30.71
N ARG A 189 -79.01 -51.79 -30.27
CA ARG A 189 -80.41 -52.07 -29.86
C ARG A 189 -81.27 -52.56 -31.04
N LYS A 190 -81.07 -52.02 -32.26
CA LYS A 190 -81.74 -52.51 -33.47
C LYS A 190 -81.33 -53.95 -33.79
N LEU A 191 -80.03 -54.25 -33.72
CA LEU A 191 -79.51 -55.60 -33.90
C LEU A 191 -80.15 -56.58 -32.89
N GLN A 192 -80.19 -56.21 -31.60
CA GLN A 192 -80.82 -57.03 -30.56
C GLN A 192 -82.31 -57.24 -30.81
N THR A 193 -83.00 -56.25 -31.35
CA THR A 193 -84.42 -56.36 -31.70
C THR A 193 -84.65 -57.42 -32.78
N TYR A 194 -83.76 -57.51 -33.78
CA TYR A 194 -83.82 -58.57 -34.79
C TYR A 194 -83.50 -59.96 -34.23
N ILE A 195 -82.49 -60.07 -33.37
CA ILE A 195 -82.13 -61.33 -32.69
C ILE A 195 -83.32 -61.84 -31.84
N ASN A 196 -83.91 -60.97 -31.04
CA ASN A 196 -85.06 -61.32 -30.20
C ASN A 196 -86.29 -61.70 -31.05
N ARG A 197 -86.48 -61.06 -32.22
CA ARG A 197 -87.58 -61.40 -33.13
C ARG A 197 -87.37 -62.78 -33.75
N GLU A 198 -86.16 -63.09 -34.20
CA GLU A 198 -85.78 -64.41 -34.73
C GLU A 198 -86.06 -65.52 -33.71
N ALA A 199 -85.68 -65.32 -32.45
CA ALA A 199 -85.94 -66.26 -31.36
C ALA A 199 -87.45 -66.48 -31.10
N ARG A 200 -88.29 -65.45 -31.34
CA ARG A 200 -89.74 -65.52 -31.11
C ARG A 200 -90.53 -66.11 -32.27
N THR A 201 -90.09 -65.89 -33.52
CA THR A 201 -90.86 -66.26 -34.72
C THR A 201 -90.28 -67.45 -35.48
N GLY A 202 -89.04 -67.86 -35.20
CA GLY A 202 -88.35 -68.94 -35.90
C GLY A 202 -87.95 -68.62 -37.35
N SER A 203 -88.21 -67.40 -37.84
CA SER A 203 -87.81 -66.95 -39.18
C SER A 203 -86.42 -66.32 -39.14
N SER A 204 -85.55 -66.69 -40.09
CA SER A 204 -84.18 -66.15 -40.15
C SER A 204 -84.12 -64.68 -40.58
N TYR A 205 -83.30 -63.89 -39.89
CA TYR A 205 -83.03 -62.47 -40.21
C TYR A 205 -81.55 -62.20 -40.52
N ALA A 206 -80.80 -63.20 -40.99
CA ALA A 206 -79.34 -63.13 -41.21
C ALA A 206 -78.87 -61.86 -41.93
N SER A 207 -79.37 -61.58 -43.14
CA SER A 207 -78.92 -60.41 -43.92
C SER A 207 -79.20 -59.05 -43.25
N ARG A 208 -80.24 -58.97 -42.41
CA ARG A 208 -80.53 -57.74 -41.65
C ARG A 208 -79.59 -57.59 -40.46
N LYS A 209 -79.23 -58.69 -39.79
CA LYS A 209 -78.24 -58.67 -38.71
C LYS A 209 -76.86 -58.27 -39.24
N ASP A 210 -76.44 -58.84 -40.37
CA ASP A 210 -75.15 -58.52 -41.00
C ASP A 210 -75.07 -57.05 -41.39
N ARG A 211 -76.15 -56.49 -41.97
CA ARG A 211 -76.21 -55.07 -42.30
C ARG A 211 -76.07 -54.16 -41.08
N GLU A 212 -76.71 -54.50 -39.96
CA GLU A 212 -76.57 -53.70 -38.73
C GLU A 212 -75.19 -53.88 -38.07
N GLN A 213 -74.55 -55.05 -38.21
CA GLN A 213 -73.16 -55.26 -37.80
C GLN A 213 -72.20 -54.41 -38.65
N GLU A 214 -72.41 -54.35 -39.96
CA GLU A 214 -71.66 -53.48 -40.86
C GLU A 214 -71.84 -52.00 -40.49
N ASN A 215 -73.07 -51.57 -40.21
CA ASN A 215 -73.35 -50.20 -39.74
C ASN A 215 -72.61 -49.88 -38.43
N ILE A 216 -72.51 -50.83 -37.50
CA ILE A 216 -71.72 -50.66 -36.26
C ILE A 216 -70.24 -50.48 -36.60
N ALA A 217 -69.68 -51.33 -37.47
CA ALA A 217 -68.29 -51.22 -37.90
C ALA A 217 -68.00 -49.88 -38.59
N GLN A 218 -68.89 -49.42 -39.46
CA GLN A 218 -68.78 -48.11 -40.12
C GLN A 218 -68.84 -46.95 -39.11
N LEU A 219 -69.73 -47.01 -38.11
CA LEU A 219 -69.79 -46.01 -37.04
C LEU A 219 -68.55 -46.01 -36.15
N GLU A 220 -67.99 -47.18 -35.86
CA GLU A 220 -66.75 -47.31 -35.07
C GLU A 220 -65.52 -46.81 -35.85
N ALA A 221 -65.45 -47.08 -37.17
CA ALA A 221 -64.43 -46.54 -38.06
C ALA A 221 -64.53 -45.01 -38.18
N GLY A 222 -65.73 -44.48 -38.45
CA GLY A 222 -65.97 -43.04 -38.52
C GLY A 222 -65.69 -42.31 -37.20
N ARG A 223 -65.88 -42.98 -36.05
CA ARG A 223 -65.44 -42.45 -34.74
C ARG A 223 -63.92 -42.32 -34.68
N GLY A 224 -63.19 -43.35 -35.11
CA GLY A 224 -61.74 -43.34 -35.16
C GLY A 224 -61.20 -42.21 -36.03
N GLU A 225 -61.77 -42.04 -37.23
CA GLU A 225 -61.42 -40.95 -38.15
C GLU A 225 -61.69 -39.56 -37.56
N ALA A 226 -62.86 -39.35 -36.94
CA ALA A 226 -63.22 -38.07 -36.34
C ALA A 226 -62.31 -37.71 -35.15
N ILE A 227 -61.98 -38.68 -34.29
CA ILE A 227 -61.06 -38.47 -33.17
C ILE A 227 -59.64 -38.18 -33.68
N ALA A 228 -59.15 -38.94 -34.66
CA ALA A 228 -57.83 -38.73 -35.26
C ALA A 228 -57.71 -37.34 -35.93
N ALA A 229 -58.78 -36.87 -36.58
CA ALA A 229 -58.82 -35.52 -37.14
C ALA A 229 -58.74 -34.43 -36.05
N LEU A 230 -59.45 -34.61 -34.92
CA LEU A 230 -59.39 -33.67 -33.79
C LEU A 230 -58.03 -33.68 -33.10
N GLU A 231 -57.39 -34.85 -32.95
CA GLU A 231 -56.03 -34.95 -32.41
C GLU A 231 -55.00 -34.29 -33.33
N THR A 232 -55.15 -34.44 -34.64
CA THR A 232 -54.29 -33.79 -35.64
C THR A 232 -54.42 -32.27 -35.55
N ALA A 233 -55.65 -31.75 -35.57
CA ALA A 233 -55.91 -30.31 -35.43
C ALA A 233 -55.39 -29.73 -34.11
N LYS A 234 -55.52 -30.47 -33.00
CA LYS A 234 -54.95 -30.11 -31.70
C LYS A 234 -53.43 -29.95 -31.78
N ASN A 235 -52.74 -30.91 -32.39
CA ASN A 235 -51.29 -30.90 -32.49
C ASN A 235 -50.79 -29.77 -33.40
N GLU A 236 -51.50 -29.49 -34.50
CA GLU A 236 -51.20 -28.37 -35.40
C GLU A 236 -51.31 -27.01 -34.69
N GLU A 237 -52.37 -26.80 -33.92
CA GLU A 237 -52.58 -25.55 -33.17
C GLU A 237 -51.56 -25.37 -32.04
N LEU A 238 -51.23 -26.46 -31.32
CA LEU A 238 -50.17 -26.43 -30.30
C LEU A 238 -48.80 -26.17 -30.92
N ALA A 239 -48.51 -26.73 -32.10
CA ALA A 239 -47.27 -26.45 -32.83
C ALA A 239 -47.21 -24.99 -33.28
N ALA A 240 -48.31 -24.42 -33.77
CA ALA A 240 -48.40 -23.01 -34.12
C ALA A 240 -48.15 -22.10 -32.91
N LEU A 241 -48.76 -22.40 -31.75
CA LEU A 241 -48.51 -21.67 -30.50
C LEU A 241 -47.05 -21.77 -30.06
N HIS A 242 -46.44 -22.96 -30.15
CA HIS A 242 -45.03 -23.15 -29.79
C HIS A 242 -44.12 -22.32 -30.71
N ASN A 243 -44.37 -22.32 -32.02
CA ASN A 243 -43.58 -21.55 -32.97
C ASN A 243 -43.71 -20.05 -32.71
N GLY A 244 -44.93 -19.54 -32.49
CA GLY A 244 -45.17 -18.14 -32.14
C GLY A 244 -44.47 -17.72 -30.84
N PHE A 245 -44.49 -18.58 -29.80
CA PHE A 245 -43.74 -18.35 -28.57
C PHE A 245 -42.24 -18.25 -28.82
N LYS A 246 -41.67 -19.15 -29.63
CA LYS A 246 -40.24 -19.15 -29.98
C LYS A 246 -39.84 -17.86 -30.72
N GLU A 247 -40.67 -17.41 -31.66
CA GLU A 247 -40.44 -16.16 -32.40
C GLU A 247 -40.47 -14.93 -31.48
N GLN A 248 -41.47 -14.84 -30.60
CA GLN A 248 -41.57 -13.74 -29.63
C GLN A 248 -40.38 -13.73 -28.66
N LEU A 249 -39.94 -14.91 -28.21
CA LEU A 249 -38.76 -15.04 -27.34
C LEU A 249 -37.48 -14.59 -28.06
N GLN A 250 -37.30 -14.98 -29.33
CA GLN A 250 -36.17 -14.50 -30.14
C GLN A 250 -36.21 -12.99 -30.35
N GLN A 251 -37.39 -12.41 -30.56
CA GLN A 251 -37.55 -10.97 -30.70
C GLN A 251 -37.21 -10.24 -29.40
N ALA A 252 -37.65 -10.76 -28.25
CA ALA A 252 -37.31 -10.22 -26.93
C ALA A 252 -35.80 -10.27 -26.69
N HIS A 253 -35.13 -11.38 -27.06
CA HIS A 253 -33.69 -11.52 -26.94
C HIS A 253 -32.92 -10.53 -27.81
N ARG A 254 -33.31 -10.37 -29.09
CA ARG A 254 -32.70 -9.37 -30.00
C ARG A 254 -32.84 -7.94 -29.49
N LYS A 255 -34.00 -7.59 -28.91
CA LYS A 255 -34.23 -6.27 -28.30
C LYS A 255 -33.31 -6.04 -27.10
N HIS A 256 -33.19 -7.05 -26.23
CA HIS A 256 -32.28 -7.02 -25.08
C HIS A 256 -30.82 -6.86 -25.52
N GLU A 257 -30.37 -7.67 -26.48
CA GLU A 257 -29.00 -7.61 -27.00
C GLU A 257 -28.69 -6.24 -27.64
N THR A 258 -29.61 -5.69 -28.43
CA THR A 258 -29.46 -4.36 -29.05
C THR A 258 -29.38 -3.26 -27.99
N ALA A 259 -30.20 -3.33 -26.94
CA ALA A 259 -30.18 -2.35 -25.85
C ALA A 259 -28.89 -2.49 -25.00
N ALA A 260 -28.48 -3.71 -24.67
CA ALA A 260 -27.27 -3.99 -23.90
C ALA A 260 -26.00 -3.57 -24.66
N THR A 261 -25.92 -3.86 -25.95
CA THR A 261 -24.83 -3.42 -26.83
C THR A 261 -24.78 -1.91 -26.97
N GLY A 262 -25.94 -1.23 -27.04
CA GLY A 262 -26.03 0.23 -27.00
C GLY A 262 -25.43 0.83 -25.72
N VAL A 263 -25.78 0.28 -24.56
CA VAL A 263 -25.20 0.69 -23.26
C VAL A 263 -23.70 0.41 -23.20
N MET A 264 -23.26 -0.76 -23.68
CA MET A 264 -21.84 -1.10 -23.73
C MET A 264 -21.06 -0.16 -24.65
N SER A 265 -21.60 0.21 -25.80
CA SER A 265 -21.00 1.17 -26.73
C SER A 265 -20.87 2.54 -26.08
N ALA A 266 -21.91 3.04 -25.43
CA ALA A 266 -21.87 4.33 -24.72
C ALA A 266 -20.85 4.31 -23.57
N ASN A 267 -20.76 3.20 -22.83
CA ASN A 267 -19.76 3.03 -21.77
C ASN A 267 -18.33 2.99 -22.31
N ASN A 268 -18.13 2.34 -23.46
CA ASN A 268 -16.82 2.31 -24.13
C ASN A 268 -16.44 3.68 -24.68
N GLU A 269 -17.39 4.41 -25.26
CA GLU A 269 -17.16 5.78 -25.75
C GLU A 269 -16.80 6.73 -24.61
N ALA A 270 -17.50 6.65 -23.47
CA ALA A 270 -17.15 7.43 -22.28
C ALA A 270 -15.75 7.08 -21.74
N GLU A 271 -15.34 5.81 -21.83
CA GLU A 271 -13.99 5.38 -21.44
C GLU A 271 -12.92 5.88 -22.43
N ILE A 272 -13.21 5.87 -23.74
CA ILE A 272 -12.33 6.42 -24.77
C ILE A 272 -12.18 7.93 -24.57
N GLU A 273 -13.26 8.67 -24.34
CA GLU A 273 -13.20 10.11 -24.09
C GLU A 273 -12.39 10.44 -22.83
N ARG A 274 -12.49 9.59 -21.79
CA ARG A 274 -11.62 9.67 -20.61
C ARG A 274 -10.16 9.45 -20.97
N GLN A 275 -9.85 8.38 -21.71
CA GLN A 275 -8.47 8.07 -22.13
C GLN A 275 -7.87 9.16 -23.01
N ASP A 276 -8.65 9.78 -23.89
CA ASP A 276 -8.24 10.92 -24.71
C ASP A 276 -7.92 12.15 -23.85
N LYS A 277 -8.74 12.41 -22.82
CA LYS A 277 -8.43 13.46 -21.83
C LYS A 277 -7.16 13.14 -21.06
N VAL A 278 -7.01 11.90 -20.57
CA VAL A 278 -5.83 11.46 -19.82
C VAL A 278 -4.56 11.58 -20.66
N SER A 279 -4.58 11.14 -21.91
CA SER A 279 -3.42 11.22 -22.82
C SER A 279 -3.07 12.68 -23.17
N SER A 280 -4.08 13.53 -23.42
CA SER A 280 -3.88 14.94 -23.74
C SER A 280 -3.26 15.72 -22.56
N TYR A 281 -3.78 15.53 -21.35
CA TYR A 281 -3.27 16.22 -20.17
C TYR A 281 -1.95 15.61 -19.67
N GLY A 282 -1.79 14.28 -19.75
CA GLY A 282 -0.55 13.58 -19.42
C GLY A 282 0.60 14.09 -20.28
N GLY A 283 0.44 14.06 -21.61
CA GLY A 283 1.46 14.58 -22.53
C GLY A 283 1.86 16.03 -22.24
N LYS A 284 0.89 16.91 -21.98
CA LYS A 284 1.15 18.33 -21.63
C LYS A 284 1.96 18.46 -20.34
N LEU A 285 1.64 17.68 -19.30
CA LEU A 285 2.38 17.68 -18.05
C LEU A 285 3.82 17.20 -18.26
N GLY A 286 4.02 16.13 -19.04
CA GLY A 286 5.36 15.62 -19.38
C GLY A 286 6.21 16.62 -20.17
N TYR A 287 5.62 17.37 -21.11
CA TYR A 287 6.34 18.44 -21.80
C TYR A 287 6.70 19.60 -20.87
N PHE A 288 5.80 19.96 -19.96
CA PHE A 288 6.05 21.02 -18.98
C PHE A 288 7.25 20.70 -18.08
N THR A 289 7.38 19.45 -17.61
CA THR A 289 8.54 19.01 -16.82
C THR A 289 9.85 19.04 -17.61
N LEU A 290 9.82 18.68 -18.91
CA LEU A 290 11.01 18.79 -19.76
C LEU A 290 11.45 20.24 -19.96
N VAL A 291 10.51 21.17 -20.07
CA VAL A 291 10.80 22.62 -20.11
C VAL A 291 11.43 23.07 -18.79
N CYS A 292 10.93 22.61 -17.64
CA CYS A 292 11.55 22.89 -16.34
C CYS A 292 12.99 22.34 -16.25
N LEU A 293 13.24 21.12 -16.75
CA LEU A 293 14.58 20.53 -16.81
C LEU A 293 15.53 21.37 -17.68
N PHE A 294 15.06 21.83 -18.84
CA PHE A 294 15.82 22.71 -19.71
C PHE A 294 16.15 24.05 -19.04
N ILE A 295 15.16 24.69 -18.39
CA ILE A 295 15.36 25.93 -17.64
C ILE A 295 16.37 25.71 -16.51
N PHE A 296 16.31 24.57 -15.81
CA PHE A 296 17.26 24.21 -14.75
C PHE A 296 18.69 24.11 -15.30
N ILE A 297 18.91 23.40 -16.42
CA ILE A 297 20.23 23.25 -17.05
C ILE A 297 20.75 24.63 -17.48
N ALA A 298 19.95 25.39 -18.23
CA ALA A 298 20.32 26.73 -18.72
C ALA A 298 20.67 27.68 -17.56
N ALA A 299 19.88 27.65 -16.47
CA ALA A 299 20.13 28.47 -15.30
C ALA A 299 21.42 28.07 -14.57
N ASN A 300 21.75 26.78 -14.49
CA ASN A 300 23.03 26.32 -13.94
C ASN A 300 24.21 26.79 -14.80
N VAL A 301 24.10 26.69 -16.13
CA VAL A 301 25.14 27.13 -17.07
C VAL A 301 25.40 28.63 -16.91
N LEU A 302 24.34 29.44 -16.95
CA LEU A 302 24.45 30.89 -16.80
C LEU A 302 24.97 31.30 -15.40
N ASP A 303 24.57 30.60 -14.34
CA ASP A 303 25.06 30.90 -12.99
C ASP A 303 26.56 30.63 -12.84
N ARG A 304 27.06 29.56 -13.45
CA ARG A 304 28.50 29.23 -13.44
C ARG A 304 29.32 30.10 -14.39
N ILE A 305 28.79 30.48 -15.56
CA ILE A 305 29.43 31.47 -16.44
C ILE A 305 29.58 32.80 -15.71
N HIS A 306 28.52 33.27 -15.04
CA HIS A 306 28.56 34.50 -14.26
C HIS A 306 29.60 34.40 -13.13
N HIS A 307 29.63 33.29 -12.41
CA HIS A 307 30.58 33.05 -11.32
C HIS A 307 32.04 33.11 -11.80
N LYS A 308 32.34 32.44 -12.92
CA LYS A 308 33.68 32.46 -13.52
C LYS A 308 34.03 33.84 -14.08
N GLY A 309 33.12 34.48 -14.81
CA GLY A 309 33.34 35.80 -15.42
C GLY A 309 33.56 36.91 -14.39
N SER A 310 32.89 36.81 -13.22
CA SER A 310 33.07 37.76 -12.12
C SER A 310 34.35 37.50 -11.29
N GLY A 311 35.09 36.44 -11.59
CA GLY A 311 36.31 36.05 -10.88
C GLY A 311 36.09 35.62 -9.41
N ILE A 312 34.88 35.16 -9.06
CA ILE A 312 34.57 34.73 -7.69
C ILE A 312 35.30 33.40 -7.42
N ARG A 313 36.05 33.33 -6.32
CA ARG A 313 36.71 32.12 -5.84
C ARG A 313 35.92 31.51 -4.69
N GLU A 314 35.69 30.20 -4.75
CA GLU A 314 35.10 29.42 -3.66
C GLU A 314 36.25 28.84 -2.83
N THR A 315 36.37 29.24 -1.57
CA THR A 315 37.29 28.62 -0.60
C THR A 315 36.48 27.75 0.36
N VAL A 316 37.02 26.58 0.70
CA VAL A 316 36.37 25.66 1.65
C VAL A 316 37.00 25.88 3.02
N ASP A 317 36.17 26.28 3.99
CA ASP A 317 36.56 26.29 5.39
C ASP A 317 36.20 24.94 6.02
N VAL A 318 37.22 24.23 6.50
CA VAL A 318 37.09 22.89 7.11
C VAL A 318 36.95 23.08 8.60
N SER A 319 35.75 22.80 9.13
CA SER A 319 35.54 22.84 10.57
C SER A 319 36.06 21.56 11.23
N GLN A 320 36.43 21.63 12.51
CA GLN A 320 36.86 20.45 13.28
C GLN A 320 35.81 19.32 13.26
N TYR A 321 34.52 19.67 13.11
CA TYR A 321 33.42 18.73 12.98
C TYR A 321 33.38 17.96 11.65
N ASP A 322 34.03 18.47 10.61
CA ASP A 322 34.15 17.80 9.31
C ASP A 322 35.25 16.73 9.29
N ILE A 323 36.21 16.85 10.23
CA ILE A 323 37.33 15.92 10.39
C ILE A 323 37.03 14.91 11.51
N SER A 324 36.23 15.30 12.51
CA SER A 324 35.82 14.40 13.59
C SER A 324 34.84 13.33 13.08
N PRO A 325 34.89 12.10 13.62
CA PRO A 325 33.94 11.06 13.25
C PRO A 325 32.51 11.51 13.52
N HIS A 326 31.57 11.01 12.70
CA HIS A 326 30.15 11.35 12.82
C HIS A 326 29.64 11.06 14.24
N TRP A 327 28.66 11.83 14.72
CA TRP A 327 28.16 11.66 16.08
C TRP A 327 27.61 10.24 16.34
N LEU A 328 27.04 9.58 15.33
CA LEU A 328 26.60 8.18 15.40
C LEU A 328 27.76 7.20 15.57
N THR A 329 28.90 7.43 14.91
CA THR A 329 30.10 6.61 15.10
C THR A 329 30.64 6.77 16.52
N ASN A 330 30.74 8.00 17.02
CA ASN A 330 31.15 8.26 18.41
C ASN A 330 30.18 7.66 19.43
N ALA A 331 28.87 7.71 19.17
CA ALA A 331 27.86 7.12 20.04
C ALA A 331 27.92 5.58 20.04
N ARG A 332 28.16 4.96 18.87
CA ARG A 332 28.34 3.50 18.76
C ARG A 332 29.62 3.04 19.44
N GLU A 333 30.71 3.78 19.31
CA GLU A 333 31.97 3.49 19.99
C GLU A 333 31.81 3.63 21.51
N ALA A 334 31.22 4.73 21.99
CA ALA A 334 30.94 4.91 23.41
C ALA A 334 30.03 3.80 23.99
N PHE A 335 29.04 3.34 23.22
CA PHE A 335 28.20 2.21 23.63
C PHE A 335 28.98 0.89 23.67
N ARG A 336 29.80 0.61 22.64
CA ARG A 336 30.63 -0.59 22.57
C ARG A 336 31.64 -0.63 23.71
N GLU A 337 32.27 0.49 24.03
CA GLU A 337 33.21 0.61 25.15
C GLU A 337 32.52 0.39 26.49
N ARG A 338 31.34 0.99 26.72
CA ARG A 338 30.55 0.75 27.93
C ARG A 338 30.15 -0.72 28.09
N LEU A 339 29.75 -1.37 27.00
CA LEU A 339 29.40 -2.78 27.02
C LEU A 339 30.63 -3.66 27.31
N ASN A 340 31.77 -3.34 26.71
CA ASN A 340 33.02 -4.07 26.93
C ASN A 340 33.52 -3.91 28.37
N HIS A 341 33.42 -2.70 28.93
CA HIS A 341 33.72 -2.45 30.35
C HIS A 341 32.78 -3.22 31.29
N LEU A 342 31.47 -3.26 30.99
CA LEU A 342 30.51 -4.04 31.77
C LEU A 342 30.85 -5.53 31.72
N LEU A 343 31.16 -6.07 30.55
CA LEU A 343 31.56 -7.47 30.39
C LEU A 343 32.87 -7.78 31.13
N GLN A 344 33.89 -6.95 31.01
CA GLN A 344 35.15 -7.13 31.74
C GLN A 344 34.96 -7.03 33.26
N SER A 345 34.12 -6.11 33.73
CA SER A 345 33.82 -6.00 35.16
C SER A 345 33.09 -7.24 35.69
N ARG A 346 32.22 -7.86 34.87
CA ARG A 346 31.53 -9.12 35.18
C ARG A 346 32.46 -10.31 35.15
N ILE A 347 33.36 -10.39 34.16
CA ILE A 347 34.40 -11.42 34.09
C ILE A 347 35.32 -11.32 35.29
N LYS A 348 35.72 -10.11 35.70
CA LYS A 348 36.55 -9.89 36.88
C LYS A 348 35.84 -10.28 38.17
N ALA A 349 34.58 -9.88 38.33
CA ALA A 349 33.76 -10.30 39.47
C ALA A 349 33.55 -11.82 39.52
N PHE A 350 33.45 -12.48 38.35
CA PHE A 350 33.37 -13.94 38.27
C PHE A 350 34.71 -14.59 38.60
N ALA A 351 35.82 -14.05 38.10
CA ALA A 351 37.18 -14.50 38.39
C ALA A 351 37.49 -14.39 39.90
N ASP A 352 37.10 -13.28 40.53
CA ASP A 352 37.26 -13.04 41.97
C ASP A 352 36.34 -13.96 42.82
N ALA A 353 35.22 -14.43 42.25
CA ALA A 353 34.30 -15.37 42.90
C ALA A 353 34.71 -16.85 42.72
N THR A 354 35.61 -17.16 41.78
CA THR A 354 36.21 -18.49 41.65
C THR A 354 37.39 -18.63 42.61
N PRO A 355 37.37 -19.58 43.56
CA PRO A 355 38.54 -19.86 44.37
C PRO A 355 39.70 -20.36 43.49
N PRO A 356 40.96 -20.02 43.81
CA PRO A 356 42.11 -20.43 43.02
C PRO A 356 42.19 -21.96 42.93
N ALA A 357 42.58 -22.47 41.76
CA ALA A 357 42.76 -23.90 41.53
C ALA A 357 43.68 -24.50 42.61
N PRO A 358 43.35 -25.69 43.17
CA PRO A 358 44.24 -26.33 44.13
C PRO A 358 45.61 -26.53 43.50
N LEU A 359 46.66 -26.19 44.27
CA LEU A 359 48.05 -26.36 43.85
C LEU A 359 48.27 -27.82 43.41
N PRO A 360 48.96 -28.08 42.28
CA PRO A 360 49.30 -29.43 41.89
C PRO A 360 50.13 -30.09 43.00
N GLU A 361 49.88 -31.36 43.31
CA GLU A 361 50.68 -32.14 44.25
C GLU A 361 52.17 -31.99 43.93
N GLN A 362 52.96 -31.53 44.92
CA GLN A 362 54.41 -31.47 44.80
C GLN A 362 54.95 -32.88 44.56
N LYS A 363 55.56 -33.11 43.40
CA LYS A 363 56.39 -34.29 43.15
C LYS A 363 57.62 -34.19 44.07
N ALA A 364 57.95 -35.29 44.74
CA ALA A 364 59.11 -35.36 45.64
C ALA A 364 60.41 -34.95 44.91
N GLU A 365 61.10 -33.94 45.43
CA GLU A 365 62.39 -33.48 44.92
C GLU A 365 63.51 -34.41 45.43
N LEU A 366 64.27 -34.99 44.50
CA LEU A 366 65.29 -36.02 44.79
C LEU A 366 66.67 -35.45 45.17
N TYR A 367 66.87 -34.12 45.22
CA TYR A 367 68.15 -33.48 45.63
C TYR A 367 67.99 -31.96 45.87
N ASP A 368 68.53 -31.44 46.98
CA ASP A 368 68.51 -30.02 47.37
C ASP A 368 69.92 -29.38 47.19
N PRO A 369 70.11 -28.47 46.21
CA PRO A 369 71.41 -27.85 45.92
C PRO A 369 71.82 -26.71 46.89
N THR A 370 71.12 -26.51 48.02
CA THR A 370 71.52 -25.50 49.03
C THR A 370 72.61 -25.99 50.00
N GLN A 371 73.04 -27.25 49.94
CA GLN A 371 74.05 -27.80 50.84
C GLN A 371 75.53 -27.56 50.43
N ILE A 372 75.81 -26.91 49.28
CA ILE A 372 77.20 -26.81 48.77
C ILE A 372 77.71 -25.36 48.59
N ALA A 373 76.91 -24.32 48.89
CA ALA A 373 77.29 -22.95 48.55
C ALA A 373 77.95 -22.11 49.68
N ASN A 374 78.26 -22.70 50.84
CA ASN A 374 79.02 -22.02 51.90
C ASN A 374 80.26 -22.85 52.29
N VAL A 375 81.23 -22.94 51.38
CA VAL A 375 82.58 -23.40 51.72
C VAL A 375 83.46 -22.17 51.91
N THR A 376 83.76 -21.86 53.17
CA THR A 376 84.75 -20.87 53.57
C THR A 376 86.14 -21.47 53.38
N ILE A 377 86.92 -20.95 52.43
CA ILE A 377 88.31 -21.36 52.23
C ILE A 377 89.19 -20.44 53.08
N THR A 378 89.67 -20.97 54.22
CA THR A 378 90.66 -20.32 55.08
C THR A 378 92.06 -20.57 54.49
N LEU A 379 92.65 -19.57 53.84
CA LEU A 379 94.05 -19.61 53.45
C LEU A 379 94.91 -19.19 54.65
N MET A 380 95.46 -20.18 55.36
CA MET A 380 96.51 -19.96 56.35
C MET A 380 97.84 -19.88 55.59
N ILE A 381 98.36 -18.66 55.41
CA ILE A 381 99.75 -18.46 55.00
C ILE A 381 100.57 -18.48 56.30
N ASP A 382 101.32 -19.54 56.52
CA ASP A 382 102.36 -19.56 57.52
C ASP A 382 103.43 -18.54 57.13
N SER A 383 103.61 -17.53 57.96
CA SER A 383 104.87 -16.82 58.06
C SER A 383 105.09 -16.48 59.52
N ASN A 384 105.79 -17.40 60.21
CA ASN A 384 106.83 -16.94 61.11
C ASN A 384 107.82 -16.12 60.26
N GLY A 385 107.97 -14.82 60.45
CA GLY A 385 107.35 -13.99 61.45
C GLY A 385 107.24 -12.53 61.02
N GLY A 386 106.29 -11.86 61.65
CA GLY A 386 106.11 -10.42 61.51
C GLY A 386 105.23 -10.02 60.33
N GLN A 387 104.06 -9.49 60.71
CA GLN A 387 103.32 -8.42 60.03
C GLN A 387 102.35 -8.81 58.88
N GLU A 388 101.09 -8.44 59.13
CA GLU A 388 100.00 -8.05 58.21
C GLU A 388 99.60 -9.00 57.07
N GLY A 389 98.65 -9.91 57.37
CA GLY A 389 97.88 -10.67 56.38
C GLY A 389 96.64 -9.90 55.91
N ASN A 390 96.69 -9.41 54.67
CA ASN A 390 95.68 -8.59 54.00
C ASN A 390 94.45 -9.45 53.54
N ILE A 391 93.23 -9.12 53.96
CA ILE A 391 92.00 -9.83 53.55
C ILE A 391 91.38 -9.11 52.34
N ILE A 392 91.40 -9.76 51.17
CA ILE A 392 90.75 -9.26 49.95
C ILE A 392 89.33 -9.84 49.87
N TYR A 393 88.30 -8.99 49.97
CA TYR A 393 86.91 -9.37 49.73
C TYR A 393 86.56 -9.23 48.24
N LEU A 394 86.34 -10.35 47.54
CA LEU A 394 85.80 -10.35 46.18
C LEU A 394 84.27 -10.51 46.24
N GLN A 395 83.52 -9.45 45.92
CA GLN A 395 82.09 -9.57 45.66
C GLN A 395 81.83 -9.96 44.19
N PRO A 396 81.09 -11.04 43.90
CA PRO A 396 80.71 -11.36 42.53
C PRO A 396 79.62 -10.40 42.02
N LYS A 397 80.01 -9.54 41.07
CA LYS A 397 79.12 -8.60 40.37
C LYS A 397 78.21 -9.37 39.38
N ARG A 398 77.00 -9.73 39.82
CA ARG A 398 75.95 -10.30 38.94
C ARG A 398 75.31 -9.19 38.09
N ARG A 399 75.43 -9.25 36.76
CA ARG A 399 74.77 -8.30 35.84
C ARG A 399 73.26 -8.60 35.80
N LYS A 400 72.43 -7.56 35.95
CA LYS A 400 70.98 -7.63 35.70
C LYS A 400 70.75 -7.64 34.18
N ILE A 401 70.21 -8.73 33.65
CA ILE A 401 69.64 -8.81 32.30
C ILE A 401 68.12 -8.93 32.49
N GLY A 402 67.35 -7.97 31.97
CA GLY A 402 65.88 -7.99 32.01
C GLY A 402 65.27 -6.60 32.12
N PHE A 403 64.45 -6.23 31.12
CA PHE A 403 63.91 -4.89 30.88
C PHE A 403 62.89 -4.43 31.93
N LYS A 404 62.88 -3.12 32.21
CA LYS A 404 61.97 -2.43 33.14
C LYS A 404 60.60 -2.19 32.48
N GLN A 405 59.52 -2.62 33.13
CA GLN A 405 58.19 -2.04 32.97
C GLN A 405 58.05 -0.85 33.94
N PRO A 406 57.41 0.27 33.53
CA PRO A 406 57.17 1.40 34.41
C PRO A 406 56.08 1.08 35.43
N THR A 407 56.41 1.40 36.68
CA THR A 407 55.63 1.40 37.91
C THR A 407 54.36 2.25 37.79
N GLN A 408 53.22 1.69 38.21
CA GLN A 408 52.07 2.44 38.70
C GLN A 408 52.13 2.43 40.23
N ASP A 409 52.33 3.62 40.81
CA ASP A 409 52.26 3.86 42.25
C ASP A 409 50.81 4.08 42.66
N HIS A 410 50.39 3.39 43.71
CA HIS A 410 49.14 3.59 44.44
C HIS A 410 49.46 3.92 45.90
N GLY A 411 48.88 5.01 46.42
CA GLY A 411 48.81 5.28 47.87
C GLY A 411 48.61 6.76 48.17
N LYS A 412 47.36 7.24 48.26
CA LYS A 412 46.61 7.50 49.52
C LYS A 412 47.21 8.62 50.40
N THR A 413 46.41 9.66 50.62
CA THR A 413 46.10 10.18 51.97
C THR A 413 44.89 11.12 51.92
N ALA A 414 44.05 11.00 52.94
CA ALA A 414 42.84 11.78 53.18
C ALA A 414 43.18 13.06 53.98
N THR A 415 42.30 14.08 53.92
CA THR A 415 41.57 14.74 55.04
C THR A 415 41.09 16.15 54.61
N THR A 416 39.79 16.43 54.84
CA THR A 416 38.99 17.67 54.74
C THR A 416 39.41 18.75 55.78
N PRO A 417 38.77 19.94 55.97
CA PRO A 417 37.72 20.71 55.25
C PRO A 417 38.14 22.20 54.97
N ASP A 418 37.42 23.07 54.24
CA ASP A 418 36.28 23.91 54.69
C ASP A 418 35.70 24.76 53.52
N THR A 419 34.35 24.81 53.48
CA THR A 419 33.43 25.97 53.45
C THR A 419 33.43 27.06 52.33
N GLU A 420 32.22 27.20 51.76
CA GLU A 420 31.53 28.37 51.15
C GLU A 420 31.92 28.93 49.77
N SER A 421 31.00 28.78 48.80
CA SER A 421 30.06 29.86 48.47
C SER A 421 28.92 29.41 47.54
N VAL A 422 27.77 29.99 47.85
CA VAL A 422 26.42 29.79 47.32
C VAL A 422 26.24 30.44 45.94
N GLN A 423 25.49 29.82 45.02
CA GLN A 423 24.40 30.49 44.29
C GLN A 423 23.49 29.55 43.45
N ALA A 424 22.25 29.44 43.96
CA ALA A 424 20.95 29.47 43.28
C ALA A 424 20.61 28.42 42.19
N GLN A 425 19.98 27.34 42.65
CA GLN A 425 19.00 26.55 41.89
C GLN A 425 17.65 27.28 41.79
N GLN A 426 17.04 27.29 40.62
CA GLN A 426 15.59 27.42 40.45
C GLN A 426 15.00 26.04 40.08
N ASN A 427 14.52 25.33 41.09
CA ASN A 427 13.60 24.20 40.92
C ASN A 427 12.18 24.75 40.82
N LYS A 428 11.43 24.39 39.77
CA LYS A 428 9.97 24.40 39.79
C LYS A 428 9.49 22.97 40.02
N CYS A 429 8.83 22.79 41.15
CA CYS A 429 8.22 21.57 41.66
C CYS A 429 7.17 21.00 40.68
N ALA A 430 7.23 19.69 40.43
CA ALA A 430 6.07 18.92 40.04
C ALA A 430 5.49 18.27 41.31
N ILE A 431 4.33 18.76 41.73
CA ILE A 431 3.54 18.19 42.82
C ILE A 431 3.10 16.79 42.40
N LYS A 432 3.57 15.78 43.13
CA LYS A 432 2.96 14.44 43.19
C LYS A 432 1.79 14.50 44.17
N ASP A 433 0.78 13.68 43.89
CA ASP A 433 -0.38 13.36 44.74
C ASP A 433 -1.65 14.19 44.52
N THR A 434 -2.37 13.84 43.46
CA THR A 434 -3.84 13.81 43.50
C THR A 434 -4.30 12.37 43.41
N ALA A 435 -4.93 11.88 44.48
CA ALA A 435 -5.60 10.59 44.53
C ALA A 435 -6.60 10.48 43.35
N LYS A 436 -6.44 9.46 42.52
CA LYS A 436 -7.40 9.15 41.45
C LYS A 436 -8.53 8.33 42.05
N GLU A 437 -9.76 8.83 41.90
CA GLU A 437 -10.99 8.11 42.21
C GLU A 437 -11.10 6.77 41.44
N PRO A 438 -11.97 5.84 41.89
CA PRO A 438 -12.11 4.51 41.31
C PRO A 438 -12.42 4.64 39.81
N TYR A 439 -11.63 3.90 39.03
CA TYR A 439 -11.53 3.95 37.59
C TYR A 439 -12.90 3.79 36.89
N GLU A 440 -13.28 4.78 36.07
CA GLU A 440 -14.31 4.58 35.04
C GLU A 440 -13.90 3.38 34.17
N SER A 441 -14.83 2.47 33.85
CA SER A 441 -14.54 1.34 32.96
C SER A 441 -13.95 1.84 31.63
N GLU A 442 -13.01 1.08 31.07
CA GLU A 442 -12.31 1.44 29.83
C GLU A 442 -13.28 1.78 28.69
N ASP A 443 -14.43 1.08 28.66
CA ASP A 443 -15.54 1.31 27.75
C ASP A 443 -16.22 2.67 27.94
N LEU A 444 -16.50 3.08 29.19
CA LEU A 444 -17.11 4.38 29.47
C LEU A 444 -16.20 5.53 29.04
N ARG A 445 -14.89 5.38 29.28
CA ARG A 445 -13.88 6.37 28.89
C ARG A 445 -13.79 6.51 27.37
N HIS A 446 -13.77 5.40 26.64
CA HIS A 446 -13.75 5.40 25.18
C HIS A 446 -15.03 6.04 24.61
N LEU A 447 -16.20 5.72 25.17
CA LEU A 447 -17.48 6.31 24.74
C LEU A 447 -17.55 7.82 25.01
N LYS A 448 -17.09 8.29 26.18
CA LYS A 448 -16.99 9.72 26.48
C LYS A 448 -16.03 10.45 25.53
N GLN A 449 -14.91 9.83 25.16
CA GLN A 449 -13.97 10.39 24.20
C GLN A 449 -14.58 10.50 22.79
N ARG A 450 -15.30 9.47 22.34
CA ARG A 450 -16.03 9.49 21.05
C ARG A 450 -17.12 10.56 21.05
N LEU A 451 -17.93 10.64 22.12
CA LEU A 451 -18.95 11.68 22.26
C LEU A 451 -18.34 13.09 22.18
N LYS A 452 -17.21 13.33 22.86
CA LYS A 452 -16.49 14.61 22.78
C LYS A 452 -16.04 14.95 21.35
N MET A 453 -15.55 13.96 20.60
CA MET A 453 -15.14 14.15 19.20
C MET A 453 -16.32 14.56 18.31
N TYR A 454 -17.46 13.86 18.42
CA TYR A 454 -18.65 14.15 17.61
C TYR A 454 -19.30 15.49 17.99
N LYS A 455 -19.35 15.85 19.28
CA LYS A 455 -19.79 17.20 19.71
C LYS A 455 -18.90 18.31 19.14
N LYS A 456 -17.58 18.12 19.12
CA LYS A 456 -16.63 19.08 18.53
C LYS A 456 -16.85 19.24 17.03
N ARG A 457 -17.07 18.13 16.30
CA ARG A 457 -17.35 18.15 14.85
C ARG A 457 -18.68 18.84 14.56
N LEU A 458 -19.74 18.52 15.30
CA LEU A 458 -21.06 19.17 15.20
C LEU A 458 -20.92 20.69 15.33
N GLY A 459 -20.27 21.18 16.40
CA GLY A 459 -20.08 22.61 16.61
C GLY A 459 -19.28 23.29 15.48
N SER A 460 -18.27 22.61 14.92
CA SER A 460 -17.52 23.14 13.77
C SER A 460 -18.39 23.27 12.51
N HIS A 461 -19.27 22.31 12.25
CA HIS A 461 -20.18 22.38 11.09
C HIS A 461 -21.32 23.38 11.30
N GLU A 462 -21.84 23.53 12.52
CA GLU A 462 -22.82 24.57 12.88
C GLU A 462 -22.21 25.98 12.75
N GLN A 463 -20.96 26.18 13.16
CA GLN A 463 -20.26 27.44 12.95
C GLN A 463 -20.05 27.75 11.46
N LYS A 464 -19.74 26.74 10.64
CA LYS A 464 -19.65 26.90 9.18
C LYS A 464 -21.00 27.26 8.56
N LYS A 465 -22.10 26.66 9.04
CA LYS A 465 -23.46 27.02 8.64
C LYS A 465 -23.75 28.48 8.97
N LEU A 466 -23.53 28.90 10.22
CA LEU A 466 -23.74 30.29 10.66
C LEU A 466 -22.87 31.29 9.90
N SER A 467 -21.62 30.92 9.57
CA SER A 467 -20.75 31.78 8.77
C SER A 467 -21.24 31.95 7.34
N ALA A 468 -21.86 30.94 6.73
CA ALA A 468 -22.45 31.05 5.40
C ALA A 468 -23.74 31.89 5.43
N GLU A 469 -24.58 31.68 6.44
CA GLU A 469 -25.81 32.47 6.65
C GLU A 469 -25.51 33.95 6.88
N ARG A 470 -24.47 34.29 7.67
CA ARG A 470 -24.01 35.67 7.86
C ARG A 470 -23.50 36.34 6.59
N LYS A 471 -23.04 35.55 5.60
CA LYS A 471 -22.59 36.05 4.29
C LYS A 471 -23.72 36.11 3.27
N GLY A 472 -24.95 35.72 3.63
CA GLY A 472 -26.08 35.61 2.71
C GLY A 472 -25.96 34.46 1.70
N GLU A 473 -25.04 33.53 1.91
CA GLU A 473 -24.80 32.38 1.03
C GLU A 473 -25.73 31.21 1.39
N LYS A 474 -26.19 30.46 0.39
CA LYS A 474 -26.93 29.21 0.62
C LYS A 474 -25.98 28.16 1.21
N VAL A 475 -26.34 27.63 2.38
CA VAL A 475 -25.56 26.59 3.08
C VAL A 475 -25.47 25.33 2.19
N SER A 476 -24.25 24.85 1.97
CA SER A 476 -24.02 23.62 1.17
C SER A 476 -24.77 22.41 1.75
N ARG A 477 -25.41 21.63 0.87
CA ARG A 477 -26.07 20.35 1.20
C ARG A 477 -25.15 19.39 1.96
N LYS A 478 -23.85 19.41 1.66
CA LYS A 478 -22.83 18.60 2.36
C LYS A 478 -22.69 19.00 3.83
N THR A 479 -22.77 20.30 4.13
CA THR A 479 -22.70 20.83 5.50
C THR A 479 -23.96 20.46 6.29
N LEU A 480 -25.14 20.56 5.68
CA LEU A 480 -26.40 20.15 6.31
C LEU A 480 -26.44 18.66 6.64
N ASN A 481 -26.03 17.81 5.69
CA ASN A 481 -25.94 16.36 5.91
C ASN A 481 -24.89 16.00 6.99
N ALA A 482 -23.78 16.73 7.06
CA ALA A 482 -22.78 16.54 8.10
C ALA A 482 -23.27 16.93 9.49
N ILE A 483 -24.09 17.97 9.61
CA ILE A 483 -24.72 18.37 10.89
C ILE A 483 -25.66 17.26 11.35
N GLU A 484 -26.54 16.78 10.47
CA GLU A 484 -27.53 15.74 10.80
C GLU A 484 -26.86 14.41 11.20
N ASN A 485 -25.88 13.95 10.42
CA ASN A 485 -25.13 12.74 10.75
C ASN A 485 -24.40 12.86 12.10
N ASN A 486 -23.70 13.96 12.37
CA ASN A 486 -23.02 14.14 13.65
C ASN A 486 -24.01 14.25 14.82
N ARG A 487 -25.21 14.79 14.61
CA ARG A 487 -26.28 14.84 15.64
C ARG A 487 -26.76 13.44 16.00
N GLN A 488 -26.96 12.57 15.02
CA GLN A 488 -27.32 11.17 15.24
C GLN A 488 -26.23 10.42 16.03
N TRP A 489 -24.95 10.61 15.69
CA TRP A 489 -23.85 10.02 16.45
C TRP A 489 -23.76 10.53 17.89
N VAL A 490 -23.99 11.82 18.12
CA VAL A 490 -24.05 12.39 19.47
C VAL A 490 -25.17 11.72 20.28
N GLN A 491 -26.36 11.57 19.71
CA GLN A 491 -27.49 10.89 20.37
C GLN A 491 -27.18 9.42 20.67
N HIS A 492 -26.62 8.70 19.71
CA HIS A 492 -26.23 7.30 19.86
C HIS A 492 -25.24 7.11 21.03
N TYR A 493 -24.14 7.88 21.06
CA TYR A 493 -23.16 7.75 22.14
C TYR A 493 -23.68 8.27 23.49
N THR A 494 -24.56 9.27 23.51
CA THR A 494 -25.23 9.68 24.75
C THR A 494 -26.15 8.58 25.27
N GLY A 495 -26.87 7.86 24.39
CA GLY A 495 -27.68 6.70 24.76
C GLY A 495 -26.86 5.56 25.35
N LEU A 496 -25.75 5.19 24.70
CA LEU A 496 -24.84 4.14 25.20
C LEU A 496 -24.23 4.49 26.56
N ILE A 497 -23.80 5.74 26.76
CA ILE A 497 -23.28 6.19 28.06
C ILE A 497 -24.36 6.12 29.12
N SER A 498 -25.60 6.51 28.81
CA SER A 498 -26.73 6.47 29.75
C SER A 498 -27.07 5.03 30.15
N GLN A 499 -27.06 4.08 29.20
CA GLN A 499 -27.27 2.65 29.46
C GLN A 499 -26.17 2.04 30.35
N LEU A 500 -24.92 2.43 30.11
CA LEU A 500 -23.77 1.97 30.91
C LEU A 500 -23.74 2.59 32.30
N THR A 501 -24.24 3.81 32.46
CA THR A 501 -24.34 4.48 33.77
C THR A 501 -25.60 4.10 34.54
N SER A 502 -26.64 3.56 33.89
CA SER A 502 -27.83 3.02 34.56
C SER A 502 -27.67 1.55 35.00
N ASN A 503 -26.66 0.84 34.49
CA ASN A 503 -26.35 -0.55 34.83
C ASN A 503 -25.22 -0.68 35.88
N ILE A 504 -24.78 0.44 36.44
CA ILE A 504 -23.88 0.56 37.61
C ILE A 504 -24.73 1.16 38.73
#